data_AF-A0A847CFF9-F1
#
_entry.id   AF-A0A847CFF9-F1
#
_cell.length_a   1.000
_cell.length_b   1.000
_cell.length_c   1.000
_cell.angle_alpha   90.00
_cell.angle_beta   90.00
_cell.angle_gamma   90.00
#
_symmetry.space_group_name_H-M   'P 1'
#
loop_
_entity.id
_entity.type
_entity.pdbx_description
1 polymer ?
#
loop_
_entity_poly.entity_id
_entity_poly.type
_entity_poly.pdbx_seq_one_letter_code
_entity_poly.pdbx_strand_id
1 'polypeptide(L)'
;MSFLPFSIDYNINDTFIFFGNNLIFKRNNEHISKPIIKELLDSSFIFDSFIDTNINSAGIILKHDDSIFQTDILSNIIQIPLRQYFYESSQDCINASRILALANWRNNKRFCSYCGSKLLNNPKLTALSCPTCNDTFFPRIEPCIIILISKGNEILLAKHRARNQDIYTCLAGLWNVVKILKNVQKEKYVKKLALK
;
A
#
# COMPACT_ATOMS: atom_id res chain seq x y z
N MET A 1 -5.78 19.95 4.74
CA MET A 1 -5.27 18.71 4.11
C MET A 1 -5.84 17.52 4.86
N SER A 2 -6.94 16.94 4.39
CA SER A 2 -7.73 15.95 5.15
C SER A 2 -8.19 14.78 4.28
N PHE A 3 -8.76 13.79 4.95
CA PHE A 3 -9.52 12.73 4.28
C PHE A 3 -10.95 13.21 4.04
N LEU A 4 -11.35 13.24 2.78
CA LEU A 4 -12.75 13.43 2.42
C LEU A 4 -13.38 12.07 2.10
N PRO A 5 -14.66 11.84 2.48
CA PRO A 5 -15.40 10.74 1.91
C PRO A 5 -15.37 10.90 0.38
N PHE A 6 -15.09 9.81 -0.33
CA PHE A 6 -15.03 9.86 -1.77
C PHE A 6 -16.43 10.16 -2.34
N SER A 7 -16.51 11.15 -3.22
CA SER A 7 -17.63 11.39 -4.11
C SER A 7 -17.10 11.52 -5.53
N ILE A 8 -17.87 11.06 -6.50
CA ILE A 8 -17.48 11.08 -7.91
C ILE A 8 -17.41 12.50 -8.49
N ASP A 9 -18.05 13.46 -7.82
CA ASP A 9 -18.13 14.86 -8.23
C ASP A 9 -16.82 15.63 -7.98
N TYR A 10 -15.89 15.06 -7.20
CA TYR A 10 -14.60 15.68 -6.97
C TYR A 10 -13.72 15.61 -8.21
N ASN A 11 -13.09 16.75 -8.55
CA ASN A 11 -12.10 16.81 -9.61
C ASN A 11 -10.74 16.27 -9.13
N ILE A 12 -10.63 14.94 -9.10
CA ILE A 12 -9.41 14.22 -8.73
C ILE A 12 -8.59 13.84 -9.97
N ASN A 13 -7.27 13.78 -9.80
CA ASN A 13 -6.33 13.38 -10.84
C ASN A 13 -6.50 11.90 -11.19
N ASP A 14 -6.42 11.05 -10.16
CA ASP A 14 -6.37 9.59 -10.32
C ASP A 14 -7.26 8.88 -9.29
N THR A 15 -7.83 7.75 -9.70
CA THR A 15 -8.53 6.81 -8.80
C THR A 15 -7.82 5.46 -8.84
N PHE A 16 -7.40 5.00 -7.67
CA PHE A 16 -6.77 3.70 -7.50
C PHE A 16 -7.75 2.74 -6.84
N ILE A 17 -8.07 1.65 -7.52
CA ILE A 17 -8.95 0.59 -7.00
C ILE A 17 -8.08 -0.60 -6.59
N PHE A 18 -8.29 -1.09 -5.38
CA PHE A 18 -7.54 -2.19 -4.81
C PHE A 18 -8.42 -3.37 -4.44
N PHE A 19 -7.94 -4.57 -4.73
CA PHE A 19 -8.40 -5.83 -4.15
C PHE A 19 -7.23 -6.46 -3.38
N GLY A 20 -7.28 -6.38 -2.04
CA GLY A 20 -6.11 -6.67 -1.21
C GLY A 20 -4.92 -5.76 -1.57
N ASN A 21 -3.79 -6.36 -1.98
CA ASN A 21 -2.58 -5.63 -2.40
C ASN A 21 -2.45 -5.48 -3.92
N ASN A 22 -3.46 -5.89 -4.68
CA ASN A 22 -3.48 -5.81 -6.13
C ASN A 22 -4.20 -4.54 -6.56
N LEU A 23 -3.59 -3.82 -7.51
CA LEU A 23 -4.25 -2.77 -8.25
C LEU A 23 -5.12 -3.39 -9.35
N ILE A 24 -6.27 -2.77 -9.56
CA ILE A 24 -7.25 -3.17 -10.54
C ILE A 24 -7.14 -2.22 -11.74
N PHE A 25 -6.83 -2.77 -12.91
CA PHE A 25 -6.71 -2.02 -14.18
C PHE A 25 -7.66 -2.59 -15.23
N LYS A 26 -7.96 -1.80 -16.26
CA LYS A 26 -8.50 -2.35 -17.51
C LYS A 26 -7.41 -3.18 -18.21
N ARG A 27 -7.83 -4.14 -19.04
CA ARG A 27 -6.94 -5.04 -19.79
C ARG A 27 -5.88 -4.35 -20.68
N ASN A 28 -6.06 -3.07 -20.99
CA ASN A 28 -5.08 -2.23 -21.71
C ASN A 28 -4.06 -1.53 -20.79
N ASN A 29 -3.94 -1.94 -19.52
CA ASN A 29 -3.16 -1.27 -18.46
C ASN A 29 -3.60 0.17 -18.16
N GLU A 30 -4.83 0.53 -18.53
CA GLU A 30 -5.41 1.84 -18.25
C GLU A 30 -6.17 1.84 -16.92
N HIS A 31 -6.18 3.00 -16.25
CA HIS A 31 -7.03 3.23 -15.09
C HIS A 31 -8.52 3.06 -15.43
N ILE A 32 -9.29 2.65 -14.43
CA ILE A 32 -10.73 2.46 -14.57
C ILE A 32 -11.41 3.81 -14.78
N SER A 33 -12.29 3.88 -15.78
CA SER A 33 -13.02 5.10 -16.14
C SER A 33 -14.11 5.44 -15.12
N LYS A 34 -14.40 6.74 -14.96
CA LYS A 34 -15.41 7.26 -14.01
C LYS A 34 -16.78 6.54 -14.05
N PRO A 35 -17.36 6.15 -15.20
CA PRO A 35 -18.66 5.46 -15.22
C PRO A 35 -18.66 4.13 -14.44
N ILE A 36 -17.59 3.33 -14.59
CA ILE A 36 -17.43 2.05 -13.89
C ILE A 36 -17.19 2.29 -12.40
N ILE A 37 -16.43 3.35 -12.05
CA ILE A 37 -16.25 3.75 -10.65
C ILE A 37 -17.59 4.10 -10.00
N LYS A 38 -18.50 4.75 -10.73
CA LYS A 38 -19.86 5.07 -10.24
C LYS A 38 -20.65 3.80 -9.94
N GLU A 39 -20.66 2.88 -10.89
CA GLU A 39 -21.34 1.58 -10.74
C GLU A 39 -20.77 0.77 -9.57
N LEU A 40 -19.46 0.82 -9.36
CA LEU A 40 -18.81 0.23 -8.20
C LEU A 40 -19.21 0.90 -6.89
N LEU A 41 -19.36 2.23 -6.86
CA LEU A 41 -19.81 2.98 -5.68
C LEU A 41 -21.23 2.62 -5.25
N ASP A 42 -22.09 2.35 -6.22
CA ASP A 42 -23.47 1.92 -5.99
C ASP A 42 -23.56 0.43 -5.59
N SER A 43 -22.46 -0.31 -5.71
CA SER A 43 -22.38 -1.74 -5.37
C SER A 43 -22.07 -2.00 -3.89
N SER A 44 -22.42 -3.20 -3.41
CA SER A 44 -22.11 -3.62 -2.04
C SER A 44 -20.66 -4.08 -1.84
N PHE A 45 -19.81 -4.01 -2.87
CA PHE A 45 -18.45 -4.56 -2.86
C PHE A 45 -17.39 -3.62 -2.29
N ILE A 46 -17.74 -2.37 -1.99
CA ILE A 46 -16.77 -1.43 -1.41
C ILE A 46 -16.63 -1.67 0.09
N PHE A 47 -15.39 -1.77 0.54
CA PHE A 47 -15.00 -1.84 1.93
C PHE A 47 -14.68 -0.46 2.52
N ASP A 48 -13.86 0.34 1.83
CA ASP A 48 -13.52 1.73 2.20
C ASP A 48 -13.31 2.56 0.93
N SER A 49 -13.62 3.84 0.99
CA SER A 49 -13.32 4.79 -0.08
C SER A 49 -13.02 6.18 0.49
N PHE A 50 -11.96 6.82 -0.01
CA PHE A 50 -11.53 8.13 0.48
C PHE A 50 -10.71 8.88 -0.56
N ILE A 51 -10.61 10.20 -0.35
CA ILE A 51 -9.72 11.08 -1.10
C ILE A 51 -8.55 11.50 -0.22
N ASP A 52 -7.32 11.37 -0.72
CA ASP A 52 -6.17 12.05 -0.14
C ASP A 52 -5.95 13.39 -0.85
N THR A 53 -6.37 14.46 -0.18
CA THR A 53 -6.27 15.83 -0.69
C THR A 53 -4.82 16.31 -0.92
N ASN A 54 -3.80 15.63 -0.38
CA ASN A 54 -2.40 16.01 -0.61
C ASN A 54 -1.91 15.65 -2.02
N ILE A 55 -2.42 14.55 -2.57
CA ILE A 55 -2.03 14.05 -3.90
C ILE A 55 -3.17 14.19 -4.93
N ASN A 56 -4.31 14.73 -4.50
CA ASN A 56 -5.53 14.84 -5.30
C ASN A 56 -5.96 13.52 -5.96
N SER A 57 -5.86 12.41 -5.22
CA SER A 57 -6.22 11.08 -5.71
C SER A 57 -7.19 10.39 -4.76
N ALA A 58 -8.00 9.49 -5.31
CA ALA A 58 -8.91 8.64 -4.55
C ALA A 58 -8.41 7.21 -4.44
N GLY A 59 -8.74 6.59 -3.30
CA GLY A 59 -8.60 5.16 -3.06
C GLY A 59 -9.97 4.52 -2.90
N ILE A 60 -10.17 3.40 -3.59
CA ILE A 60 -11.33 2.52 -3.40
C ILE A 60 -10.80 1.14 -3.05
N ILE A 61 -11.21 0.62 -1.91
CA ILE A 61 -10.83 -0.71 -1.43
C ILE A 61 -12.04 -1.62 -1.56
N LEU A 62 -11.89 -2.67 -2.36
CA LEU A 62 -12.90 -3.70 -2.51
C LEU A 62 -12.85 -4.67 -1.32
N LYS A 63 -14.01 -5.22 -0.96
CA LYS A 63 -14.10 -6.34 -0.02
C LYS A 63 -13.36 -7.53 -0.59
N HIS A 64 -12.86 -8.40 0.29
CA HIS A 64 -12.32 -9.70 -0.07
C HIS A 64 -13.44 -10.67 -0.44
N ASP A 65 -14.13 -10.36 -1.54
CA ASP A 65 -15.20 -11.14 -2.13
C ASP A 65 -14.92 -11.28 -3.63
N ASP A 66 -14.45 -12.46 -4.04
CA ASP A 66 -14.06 -12.74 -5.42
C ASP A 66 -15.24 -12.71 -6.40
N SER A 67 -16.49 -12.73 -5.92
CA SER A 67 -17.67 -12.67 -6.78
C SER A 67 -17.75 -11.37 -7.60
N ILE A 68 -17.09 -10.29 -7.15
CA ILE A 68 -16.96 -9.04 -7.92
C ILE A 68 -16.38 -9.28 -9.32
N PHE A 69 -15.43 -10.21 -9.47
CA PHE A 69 -14.78 -10.50 -10.76
C PHE A 69 -15.65 -11.35 -11.70
N GLN A 70 -16.78 -11.87 -11.22
CA GLN A 70 -17.77 -12.58 -12.03
C GLN A 70 -18.85 -11.63 -12.56
N THR A 71 -18.91 -10.40 -12.06
CA THR A 71 -19.88 -9.39 -12.51
C THR A 71 -19.45 -8.73 -13.82
N ASP A 72 -20.42 -8.25 -14.60
CA ASP A 72 -20.16 -7.51 -15.84
C ASP A 72 -19.34 -6.23 -15.60
N ILE A 73 -19.44 -5.67 -14.39
CA ILE A 73 -18.73 -4.45 -13.92
C ILE A 73 -17.22 -4.59 -14.13
N LEU A 74 -16.65 -5.77 -13.83
CA LEU A 74 -15.21 -6.03 -13.88
C LEU A 74 -14.80 -7.07 -14.94
N SER A 75 -15.66 -7.35 -15.92
CA SER A 75 -15.45 -8.40 -16.94
C SER A 75 -14.15 -8.27 -17.78
N ASN A 76 -13.58 -7.06 -17.90
CA ASN A 76 -12.39 -6.75 -18.71
C ASN A 76 -11.22 -6.18 -17.90
N ILE A 77 -10.99 -6.75 -16.71
CA ILE A 77 -10.03 -6.21 -15.74
C ILE A 77 -8.90 -7.19 -15.46
N ILE A 78 -7.73 -6.61 -15.19
CA ILE A 78 -6.54 -7.33 -14.75
C ILE A 78 -6.18 -6.88 -13.34
N GLN A 79 -5.62 -7.82 -12.58
CA GLN A 79 -5.05 -7.55 -11.26
C GLN A 79 -3.54 -7.52 -11.38
N ILE A 80 -2.93 -6.39 -11.04
CA ILE A 80 -1.47 -6.25 -11.00
C ILE A 80 -1.08 -6.08 -9.53
N PRO A 81 -0.25 -6.98 -8.97
CA PRO A 81 0.29 -6.77 -7.64
C PRO A 81 1.00 -5.40 -7.59
N LEU A 82 0.72 -4.58 -6.58
CA LEU A 82 1.30 -3.23 -6.50
C LEU A 82 2.85 -3.27 -6.64
N ARG A 83 3.48 -4.31 -6.07
CA ARG A 83 4.92 -4.58 -6.20
C ARG A 83 5.41 -4.69 -7.65
N GLN A 84 4.63 -5.33 -8.52
CA GLN A 84 4.95 -5.43 -9.94
C GLN A 84 4.74 -4.08 -10.63
N TYR A 85 3.65 -3.37 -10.29
CA TYR A 85 3.36 -2.04 -10.85
C TYR A 85 4.49 -1.03 -10.60
N PHE A 86 5.17 -1.09 -9.43
CA PHE A 86 6.37 -0.30 -9.14
C PHE A 86 7.48 -0.42 -10.20
N TYR A 87 7.59 -1.57 -10.87
CA TYR A 87 8.62 -1.80 -11.88
C TYR A 87 8.26 -1.14 -13.22
N GLU A 88 6.97 -0.96 -13.49
CA GLU A 88 6.43 -0.56 -14.80
C GLU A 88 6.16 0.96 -14.90
N SER A 89 5.80 1.65 -13.81
CA SER A 89 5.56 3.11 -13.79
C SER A 89 6.03 3.74 -12.47
N SER A 90 6.91 4.74 -12.53
CA SER A 90 7.58 5.29 -11.33
C SER A 90 6.75 6.32 -10.55
N GLN A 91 6.00 7.19 -11.21
CA GLN A 91 5.28 8.29 -10.53
C GLN A 91 3.92 7.86 -9.97
N ASP A 92 3.10 7.16 -10.77
CA ASP A 92 1.77 6.71 -10.36
C ASP A 92 1.83 5.70 -9.21
N CYS A 93 2.90 4.91 -9.19
CA CYS A 93 3.09 3.92 -8.14
C CYS A 93 3.34 4.55 -6.76
N ILE A 94 3.95 5.74 -6.68
CA ILE A 94 4.11 6.47 -5.42
C ILE A 94 2.73 6.82 -4.83
N ASN A 95 1.85 7.36 -5.68
CA ASN A 95 0.48 7.73 -5.28
C ASN A 95 -0.35 6.50 -4.90
N ALA A 96 -0.33 5.45 -5.73
CA ALA A 96 -1.01 4.19 -5.44
C ALA A 96 -0.55 3.59 -4.10
N SER A 97 0.76 3.60 -3.85
CA SER A 97 1.34 3.05 -2.61
C SER A 97 0.95 3.85 -1.39
N ARG A 98 0.91 5.18 -1.52
CA ARG A 98 0.43 6.06 -0.46
C ARG A 98 -1.03 5.77 -0.15
N ILE A 99 -1.89 5.65 -1.16
CA ILE A 99 -3.30 5.33 -1.00
C ILE A 99 -3.47 3.99 -0.27
N LEU A 100 -2.81 2.92 -0.73
CA LEU A 100 -2.91 1.61 -0.09
C LEU A 100 -2.39 1.62 1.36
N ALA A 101 -1.28 2.31 1.62
CA ALA A 101 -0.74 2.45 2.97
C ALA A 101 -1.71 3.17 3.92
N LEU A 102 -2.34 4.25 3.46
CA LEU A 102 -3.33 5.00 4.23
C LEU A 102 -4.60 4.18 4.46
N ALA A 103 -5.08 3.46 3.44
CA ALA A 103 -6.22 2.56 3.55
C ALA A 103 -5.99 1.48 4.63
N ASN A 104 -4.84 0.81 4.57
CA ASN A 104 -4.45 -0.21 5.54
C ASN A 104 -4.36 0.38 6.96
N TRP A 105 -3.77 1.57 7.10
CA TRP A 105 -3.70 2.25 8.39
C TRP A 105 -5.08 2.60 8.94
N ARG A 106 -5.97 3.18 8.13
CA ARG A 106 -7.36 3.53 8.50
C ARG A 106 -8.13 2.30 8.96
N ASN A 107 -8.00 1.18 8.24
CA ASN A 107 -8.64 -0.07 8.60
C ASN A 107 -8.12 -0.65 9.93
N ASN A 108 -6.82 -0.54 10.18
CA ASN A 108 -6.20 -1.02 11.41
C ASN A 108 -6.42 -0.09 12.62
N LYS A 109 -6.77 1.18 12.39
CA LYS A 109 -6.98 2.20 13.43
C LYS A 109 -8.41 2.72 13.44
N ARG A 110 -9.40 1.82 13.53
CA ARG A 110 -10.84 2.17 13.54
C ARG A 110 -11.34 2.71 14.88
N PHE A 111 -10.68 2.37 15.98
CA PHE A 111 -11.09 2.72 17.35
C PHE A 111 -9.95 3.37 18.13
N CYS A 112 -10.31 4.24 19.08
CA CYS A 112 -9.37 4.94 19.95
C CYS A 112 -8.70 3.96 20.89
N SER A 113 -7.36 3.97 20.95
CA SER A 113 -6.61 3.09 21.85
C SER A 113 -6.72 3.47 23.33
N TYR A 114 -7.17 4.68 23.65
CA TYR A 114 -7.34 5.13 25.03
C TYR A 114 -8.73 4.84 25.59
N CYS A 115 -9.79 5.03 24.80
CA CYS A 115 -11.18 4.95 25.29
C CYS A 115 -12.10 4.01 24.50
N GLY A 116 -11.65 3.40 23.40
CA GLY A 116 -12.45 2.48 22.59
C GLY A 116 -13.47 3.11 21.64
N SER A 117 -13.72 4.43 21.70
CA SER A 117 -14.64 5.12 20.79
C SER A 117 -14.19 5.02 19.32
N LYS A 118 -15.15 4.94 18.38
CA LYS A 118 -14.87 4.95 16.94
C LYS A 118 -14.19 6.25 16.54
N LEU A 119 -13.10 6.14 15.77
CA LEU A 119 -12.35 7.29 15.29
C LEU A 119 -13.00 7.88 14.03
N LEU A 120 -12.87 9.19 13.86
CA LEU A 120 -13.38 9.94 12.71
C LEU A 120 -12.22 10.56 11.91
N ASN A 121 -12.45 10.87 10.64
CA ASN A 121 -11.49 11.59 9.83
C ASN A 121 -11.23 12.98 10.42
N ASN A 122 -9.95 13.36 10.53
CA ASN A 122 -9.61 14.72 10.89
C ASN A 122 -9.91 15.67 9.70
N PRO A 123 -10.59 16.82 9.92
CA PRO A 123 -10.99 17.72 8.84
C PRO A 123 -9.84 18.54 8.25
N LYS A 124 -8.68 18.61 8.92
CA LYS A 124 -7.55 19.46 8.51
C LYS A 124 -6.24 18.72 8.25
N LEU A 125 -6.08 17.52 8.80
CA LEU A 125 -4.86 16.71 8.76
C LEU A 125 -5.14 15.32 8.16
N THR A 126 -4.10 14.69 7.60
CA THR A 126 -4.08 13.25 7.29
C THR A 126 -3.98 12.47 8.60
N ALA A 127 -5.06 12.47 9.37
CA ALA A 127 -5.14 11.91 10.70
C ALA A 127 -6.56 11.42 11.01
N LEU A 128 -6.68 10.64 12.08
CA LEU A 128 -7.95 10.25 12.69
C LEU A 128 -8.06 10.91 14.06
N SER A 129 -9.24 11.39 14.43
CA SER A 129 -9.48 12.06 15.70
C SER A 129 -10.57 11.35 16.50
N CYS A 130 -10.36 11.25 17.82
CA CYS A 130 -11.34 10.70 18.74
C CYS A 130 -12.33 11.80 19.15
N PRO A 131 -13.65 11.60 18.96
CA PRO A 131 -14.64 12.60 19.37
C PRO A 131 -14.87 12.65 20.90
N THR A 132 -14.37 11.65 21.65
CA THR A 132 -14.57 11.54 23.10
C THR A 132 -13.40 12.10 23.90
N CYS A 133 -12.17 11.77 23.50
CA CYS A 133 -10.95 12.15 24.24
C CYS A 133 -10.15 13.25 23.53
N ASN A 134 -10.56 13.67 22.33
CA ASN A 134 -9.89 14.66 21.47
C ASN A 134 -8.46 14.30 21.02
N ASP A 135 -7.99 13.07 21.31
CA ASP A 135 -6.73 12.57 20.78
C ASP A 135 -6.73 12.47 19.26
N THR A 136 -5.57 12.71 18.67
CA THR A 136 -5.33 12.63 17.23
C THR A 136 -4.27 11.58 16.92
N PHE A 137 -4.58 10.70 15.99
CA PHE A 137 -3.76 9.58 15.55
C PHE A 137 -3.27 9.83 14.14
N PHE A 138 -1.95 9.75 13.95
CA PHE A 138 -1.31 9.92 12.65
C PHE A 138 -0.93 8.57 12.02
N PRO A 139 -0.87 8.49 10.68
CA PRO A 139 -0.30 7.35 9.97
C PRO A 139 1.11 7.05 10.48
N ARG A 140 1.36 5.77 10.77
CA ARG A 140 2.70 5.30 11.18
C ARG A 140 3.55 5.05 9.94
N ILE A 141 4.70 5.69 9.87
CA ILE A 141 5.76 5.34 8.91
C ILE A 141 6.75 4.44 9.64
N GLU A 142 7.01 3.27 9.07
CA GLU A 142 7.99 2.32 9.60
C GLU A 142 9.27 2.39 8.76
N PRO A 143 10.35 3.04 9.27
CA PRO A 143 11.58 3.20 8.52
C PRO A 143 12.23 1.83 8.28
N CYS A 144 12.40 1.49 7.01
CA CYS A 144 13.12 0.32 6.54
C CYS A 144 14.44 0.75 5.93
N ILE A 145 15.51 0.03 6.23
CA ILE A 145 16.81 0.25 5.61
C ILE A 145 17.14 -0.92 4.70
N ILE A 146 17.84 -0.59 3.61
CA ILE A 146 18.47 -1.55 2.71
C ILE A 146 19.98 -1.30 2.75
N ILE A 147 20.77 -2.35 2.98
CA ILE A 147 22.21 -2.26 3.20
C ILE A 147 22.93 -3.20 2.25
N LEU A 148 23.89 -2.64 1.52
CA LEU A 148 24.93 -3.38 0.82
C LEU A 148 26.12 -3.55 1.75
N ILE A 149 26.51 -4.80 2.03
CA ILE A 149 27.69 -5.11 2.84
C ILE A 149 28.81 -5.53 1.88
N SER A 150 29.97 -4.86 1.96
CA SER A 150 31.15 -5.17 1.14
C SER A 150 32.36 -5.55 2.00
N LYS A 151 33.24 -6.39 1.45
CA LYS A 151 34.55 -6.75 2.02
C LYS A 151 35.57 -6.86 0.89
N GLY A 152 36.43 -5.85 0.75
CA GLY A 152 37.34 -5.78 -0.39
C GLY A 152 36.55 -5.78 -1.69
N ASN A 153 36.85 -6.75 -2.57
CA ASN A 153 36.14 -6.91 -3.84
C ASN A 153 34.88 -7.78 -3.69
N GLU A 154 34.44 -8.20 -2.51
CA GLU A 154 33.24 -9.02 -2.36
C GLU A 154 32.03 -8.20 -1.84
N ILE A 155 30.82 -8.54 -2.26
CA ILE A 155 29.55 -8.07 -1.67
C ILE A 155 28.72 -9.23 -1.12
N LEU A 156 27.99 -8.96 -0.04
CA LEU A 156 27.06 -9.88 0.59
C LEU A 156 25.64 -9.70 0.02
N LEU A 157 25.08 -10.78 -0.53
CA LEU A 157 23.67 -10.84 -0.90
C LEU A 157 22.98 -12.02 -0.20
N ALA A 158 21.69 -11.88 0.07
CA ALA A 158 20.88 -12.94 0.66
C ALA A 158 19.65 -13.26 -0.20
N LYS A 159 19.22 -14.51 -0.12
CA LYS A 159 17.97 -15.00 -0.73
C LYS A 159 16.89 -15.12 0.34
N HIS A 160 15.73 -14.54 0.07
CA HIS A 160 14.60 -14.62 1.00
C HIS A 160 13.95 -16.00 0.95
N ARG A 161 13.97 -16.76 2.06
CA ARG A 161 13.48 -18.16 2.10
C ARG A 161 12.01 -18.32 1.66
N ALA A 162 11.16 -17.34 1.98
CA ALA A 162 9.73 -17.40 1.63
C ALA A 162 9.42 -16.93 0.20
N ARG A 163 10.42 -16.52 -0.60
CA ARG A 163 10.21 -16.18 -2.01
C ARG A 163 10.73 -17.30 -2.89
N ASN A 164 9.89 -17.79 -3.80
CA ASN A 164 10.24 -18.80 -4.80
C ASN A 164 11.01 -18.22 -6.01
N GLN A 165 11.56 -17.02 -5.91
CA GLN A 165 12.36 -16.38 -6.95
C GLN A 165 13.84 -16.66 -6.70
N ASP A 166 14.61 -16.96 -7.75
CA ASP A 166 16.07 -17.15 -7.64
C ASP A 166 16.85 -15.83 -7.68
N ILE A 167 16.45 -14.89 -6.83
CA ILE A 167 17.00 -13.54 -6.75
C ILE A 167 17.75 -13.39 -5.42
N TYR A 168 19.03 -13.01 -5.51
CA TYR A 168 19.85 -12.57 -4.39
C TYR A 168 19.81 -11.05 -4.32
N THR A 169 19.55 -10.49 -3.14
CA THR A 169 19.40 -9.05 -2.94
C THR A 169 20.15 -8.58 -1.70
N CYS A 170 20.32 -7.26 -1.56
CA CYS A 170 20.86 -6.63 -0.36
C CYS A 170 20.01 -6.98 0.87
N LEU A 171 20.62 -6.91 2.05
CA LEU A 171 19.87 -7.11 3.29
C LEU A 171 18.96 -5.90 3.52
N ALA A 172 17.69 -6.17 3.80
CA ALA A 172 16.71 -5.14 4.15
C ALA A 172 15.98 -5.51 5.44
N GLY A 173 15.60 -4.51 6.21
CA GLY A 173 14.85 -4.70 7.45
C GLY A 173 14.48 -3.40 8.12
N LEU A 174 13.56 -3.50 9.09
CA LEU A 174 13.24 -2.37 9.96
C LEU A 174 14.50 -1.94 10.72
N TRP A 175 14.67 -0.62 10.88
CA TRP A 175 15.84 -0.03 11.54
C TRP A 175 16.18 -0.69 12.89
N ASN A 176 15.16 -0.94 13.71
CA ASN A 176 15.31 -1.56 15.03
C ASN A 176 15.82 -3.01 14.96
N VAL A 177 15.47 -3.76 13.92
CA VAL A 177 15.90 -5.16 13.73
C VAL A 177 17.35 -5.24 13.25
N VAL A 178 17.78 -4.32 12.39
CA VAL A 178 19.14 -4.38 11.84
C VAL A 178 20.22 -4.14 12.89
N LYS A 179 19.94 -3.36 13.95
CA LYS A 179 20.87 -3.19 15.07
C LYS A 179 21.24 -4.53 15.73
N ILE A 180 20.32 -5.51 15.73
CA ILE A 180 20.48 -6.84 16.32
C ILE A 180 21.24 -7.79 15.37
N LEU A 181 21.17 -7.56 14.06
CA LEU A 181 21.80 -8.42 13.05
C LEU A 181 23.33 -8.40 13.04
N LYS A 182 23.99 -7.51 13.79
CA LYS A 182 25.45 -7.53 13.98
C LYS A 182 25.99 -8.87 14.51
N ASN A 183 25.14 -9.67 15.16
CA ASN A 183 25.55 -10.90 15.85
C ASN A 183 25.01 -12.21 15.22
N VAL A 184 24.38 -12.16 14.04
CA VAL A 184 23.73 -13.34 13.47
C VAL A 184 24.64 -14.03 12.45
N GLN A 185 25.16 -15.21 12.81
CA GLN A 185 25.82 -16.12 11.86
C GLN A 185 24.76 -16.79 10.96
N LYS A 186 24.83 -16.59 9.64
CA LYS A 186 23.95 -17.27 8.67
C LYS A 186 24.75 -17.70 7.44
N GLU A 187 24.91 -19.01 7.27
CA GLU A 187 25.68 -19.59 6.15
C GLU A 187 24.79 -20.19 5.05
N LYS A 188 23.50 -20.48 5.30
CA LYS A 188 22.69 -21.29 4.36
C LYS A 188 22.08 -20.54 3.15
N TYR A 189 22.03 -19.20 3.15
CA TYR A 189 21.30 -18.42 2.13
C TYR A 189 22.04 -17.17 1.65
N VAL A 190 23.36 -17.17 1.80
CA VAL A 190 24.22 -16.01 1.58
C VAL A 190 25.14 -16.30 0.40
N LYS A 191 25.21 -15.37 -0.56
CA LYS A 191 26.14 -15.42 -1.69
C LYS A 191 27.10 -14.24 -1.59
N LYS A 192 28.39 -14.52 -1.79
CA LYS A 192 29.41 -13.50 -1.99
C LYS A 192 29.67 -13.34 -3.48
N LEU A 193 29.61 -12.11 -3.99
CA LEU A 193 29.91 -11.80 -5.38
C LEU A 193 31.10 -10.85 -5.48
N ALA A 194 31.99 -11.08 -6.43
CA ALA A 194 33.06 -10.14 -6.73
C ALA A 194 32.50 -8.89 -7.43
N LEU A 195 32.86 -7.70 -6.93
CA LEU A 195 32.71 -6.42 -7.62
C LEU A 195 33.65 -6.45 -8.84
N LYS A 196 33.07 -6.21 -10.03
CA LYS A 196 33.80 -6.06 -11.28
C LYS A 196 34.33 -4.65 -11.42
#